data_AF-A0A928TX50-F1
#
_entry.id   AF-A0A928TX50-F1
#
_cell.length_a   1.000
_cell.length_b   1.000
_cell.length_c   1.000
_cell.angle_alpha   90.00
_cell.angle_beta   90.00
_cell.angle_gamma   90.00
#
_symmetry.space_group_name_H-M   'P 1'
#
loop_
_entity.id
_entity.type
_entity.pdbx_description
1 polymer ?
#
loop_
_entity_poly.entity_id
_entity_poly.type
_entity_poly.pdbx_seq_one_letter_code
_entity_poly.pdbx_strand_id
1 'polypeptide(L)' 'MAATRSRHLSLERLRVANDFLAYLEEREENEATAELLNIEGFEEAFTEAQTQVKNGDLVSFNAVRRNV' A
#
# COMPACT_ATOMS: atom_id res chain seq x y z
N MET A 1 -30.30 -0.79 1.89
CA MET A 1 -31.00 0.11 0.97
C MET A 1 -30.00 1.08 0.38
N ALA A 2 -29.39 0.76 -0.77
CA ALA A 2 -28.48 1.66 -1.46
C ALA A 2 -29.31 2.74 -2.17
N ALA A 3 -29.07 4.01 -1.86
CA ALA A 3 -29.82 5.11 -2.45
C ALA A 3 -29.55 5.19 -3.96
N THR A 4 -30.57 4.89 -4.76
CA THR A 4 -30.52 5.00 -6.21
C THR A 4 -30.42 6.47 -6.62
N ARG A 5 -29.24 6.92 -7.06
CA ARG A 5 -29.08 8.23 -7.69
C ARG A 5 -28.27 8.12 -8.98
N SER A 6 -28.88 7.57 -10.02
CA SER A 6 -28.37 7.72 -11.37
C SER A 6 -29.01 8.94 -12.02
N ARG A 7 -28.19 9.86 -12.54
CA ARG A 7 -28.49 10.70 -13.70
C ARG A 7 -27.19 11.36 -14.19
N HIS A 8 -26.56 10.67 -15.14
CA HIS A 8 -25.45 11.06 -16.02
C HIS A 8 -24.33 11.90 -15.38
N LEU A 9 -23.36 11.20 -14.78
CA LEU A 9 -22.04 11.78 -14.52
C LEU A 9 -21.39 12.15 -15.87
N SER A 10 -20.66 13.27 -15.91
CA SER A 10 -19.79 13.56 -17.05
C SER A 10 -18.73 12.46 -17.19
N LEU A 11 -18.19 12.29 -18.40
CA LEU A 11 -17.13 11.31 -18.66
C LEU A 11 -15.96 11.45 -17.68
N GLU A 12 -15.57 12.69 -17.36
CA GLU A 12 -14.53 13.00 -16.37
C GLU A 12 -14.90 12.49 -14.97
N ARG A 13 -16.15 12.67 -14.53
CA ARG A 13 -16.59 12.17 -13.22
C ARG A 13 -16.69 10.65 -13.19
N LEU A 14 -16.99 10.01 -14.32
CA LEU A 14 -16.97 8.56 -14.45
C LEU A 14 -15.55 8.00 -14.38
N ARG A 15 -14.57 8.69 -14.99
CA ARG A 15 -13.15 8.32 -14.89
C ARG A 15 -12.66 8.39 -13.46
N VAL A 16 -12.90 9.51 -12.77
CA VAL A 16 -12.54 9.67 -11.36
C VAL A 16 -13.18 8.60 -10.49
N ALA A 17 -14.45 8.27 -10.72
CA ALA A 17 -15.11 7.19 -9.98
C ALA A 17 -14.51 5.82 -10.27
N ASN A 18 -14.10 5.55 -11.51
CA ASN A 18 -13.44 4.30 -11.89
C ASN A 18 -12.05 4.19 -11.24
N ASP A 19 -11.25 5.24 -11.32
CA ASP A 19 -9.91 5.29 -10.69
C ASP A 19 -10.02 5.10 -9.16
N PHE A 20 -11.03 5.71 -8.54
CA PHE A 20 -11.28 5.54 -7.11
C PHE A 20 -11.70 4.12 -6.73
N LEU A 21 -12.52 3.45 -7.56
CA LEU A 21 -12.88 2.04 -7.34
C LEU A 21 -11.68 1.12 -7.52
N ALA A 22 -10.83 1.36 -8.52
CA ALA A 22 -9.59 0.60 -8.71
C ALA A 22 -8.63 0.76 -7.53
N TYR A 23 -8.50 1.97 -6.99
CA TYR A 23 -7.74 2.22 -5.76
C TYR A 23 -8.30 1.46 -4.55
N LEU A 24 -9.63 1.39 -4.41
CA LEU A 24 -10.25 0.63 -3.32
C LEU A 24 -10.04 -0.88 -3.49
N GLU A 25 -10.17 -1.41 -4.70
CA GLU A 25 -9.90 -2.83 -5.01
C GLU A 25 -8.44 -3.19 -4.72
N GLU A 26 -7.49 -2.38 -5.20
CA GLU A 26 -6.07 -2.53 -4.89
C GLU A 26 -5.82 -2.51 -3.37
N ARG A 27 -6.50 -1.63 -2.64
CA ARG A 27 -6.33 -1.49 -1.19
C ARG A 27 -6.98 -2.63 -0.40
N GLU A 28 -8.13 -3.16 -0.83
CA GLU A 28 -8.76 -4.35 -0.24
C GLU A 28 -7.91 -5.60 -0.50
N GLU A 29 -7.34 -5.74 -1.70
CA GLU A 29 -6.42 -6.83 -2.02
C GLU A 29 -5.07 -6.71 -1.27
N ASN A 30 -4.65 -5.48 -0.98
CA ASN A 30 -3.39 -5.18 -0.29
C ASN A 30 -3.58 -4.67 1.15
N GLU A 31 -4.65 -5.07 1.83
CA GLU A 31 -5.01 -4.53 3.16
C GLU A 31 -3.84 -4.65 4.16
N ALA A 32 -3.13 -5.78 4.16
CA ALA A 32 -1.94 -6.00 4.98
C ALA A 32 -0.73 -5.11 4.61
N THR A 33 -0.59 -4.71 3.34
CA THR A 33 0.46 -3.79 2.89
C THR A 33 0.11 -2.34 3.26
N ALA A 34 -1.17 -1.98 3.20
CA ALA A 34 -1.65 -0.66 3.61
C ALA A 34 -1.52 -0.43 5.12
N GLU A 35 -1.63 -1.49 5.93
CA GLU A 35 -1.38 -1.42 7.38
C GLU A 35 0.06 -0.99 7.72
N LEU A 36 1.04 -1.36 6.90
CA LEU A 36 2.44 -0.98 7.13
C LEU A 36 2.64 0.54 7.08
N LEU A 37 1.88 1.24 6.23
CA LEU A 37 1.94 2.70 6.10
C LEU A 37 1.33 3.43 7.32
N ASN A 38 0.56 2.74 8.16
CA ASN A 38 0.05 3.30 9.41
C ASN A 38 1.04 3.15 10.57
N ILE A 39 2.14 2.42 10.38
CA ILE A 39 3.19 2.29 11.40
C ILE A 39 4.02 3.57 11.39
N GLU A 40 4.05 4.27 12.52
CA GLU A 40 4.83 5.50 12.68
C GLU A 40 6.30 5.26 12.32
N GLY A 41 6.86 6.10 11.45
CA GLY A 41 8.26 6.03 11.01
C GLY A 41 8.58 4.92 10.00
N PHE A 42 7.59 4.15 9.54
CA PHE A 42 7.82 3.04 8.63
C PHE A 42 8.34 3.48 7.26
N GLU A 43 7.82 4.57 6.70
CA GLU A 43 8.22 5.06 5.38
C GLU A 43 9.70 5.50 5.36
N GLU A 44 10.12 6.21 6.41
CA GLU A 44 11.52 6.60 6.60
C GLU A 44 12.43 5.38 6.77
N ALA A 45 12.04 4.45 7.65
CA ALA A 45 12.80 3.22 7.89
C ALA A 45 12.91 2.34 6.63
N PHE A 46 11.85 2.26 5.83
CA PHE A 46 11.83 1.53 4.58
C PHE A 46 12.74 2.18 3.53
N THR A 47 12.73 3.51 3.44
CA THR A 47 13.64 4.26 2.56
C THR A 47 15.10 4.07 2.96
N GLU A 48 15.40 4.07 4.25
CA GLU A 48 16.74 3.77 4.77
C GLU A 48 17.16 2.34 4.43
N ALA A 49 16.29 1.35 4.66
CA ALA A 49 16.57 -0.05 4.35
C ALA A 49 16.88 -0.27 2.85
N GLN A 50 16.16 0.40 1.95
CA GLN A 50 16.48 0.36 0.51
C GLN A 50 17.88 0.91 0.20
N THR A 51 18.36 1.89 0.96
CA THR A 51 19.72 2.44 0.82
C THR A 51 20.76 1.45 1.34
N GLN A 52 20.52 0.82 2.49
CA GLN A 52 21.37 -0.23 3.06
C GLN A 52 21.52 -1.41 2.09
N VAL A 53 20.44 -1.84 1.42
CA VAL A 53 20.48 -2.88 0.37
C VAL A 53 21.42 -2.48 -0.77
N LYS A 54 21.32 -1.25 -1.27
CA LYS A 54 22.17 -0.74 -2.37
C LYS A 54 23.65 -0.68 -1.97
N ASN A 55 23.93 -0.38 -0.71
CA ASN A 55 25.29 -0.31 -0.18
C ASN A 55 25.86 -1.69 0.21
N GLY A 56 25.04 -2.75 0.18
CA GLY A 56 25.45 -4.08 0.60
C GLY A 56 25.49 -4.27 2.13
N ASP A 57 24.89 -3.35 2.89
CA ASP A 57 24.76 -3.40 4.34
C ASP A 57 23.69 -4.42 4.76
N LEU A 58 23.98 -5.69 4.48
CA LEU A 58 23.04 -6.80 4.61
C LEU A 58 23.56 -7.86 5.58
N VAL A 59 22.64 -8.44 6.33
CA VAL A 59 22.89 -9.58 7.21
C VAL A 59 22.08 -10.78 6.75
N SER A 60 22.69 -11.96 6.72
CA SER A 60 21.99 -13.18 6.35
C SER A 60 20.89 -13.51 7.36
N PHE A 61 19.72 -13.93 6.88
CA PHE A 61 18.61 -14.30 7.76
C PHE A 61 18.99 -15.37 8.79
N ASN A 62 19.82 -16.34 8.39
CA ASN A 62 20.32 -17.40 9.28
C ASN A 62 21.13 -16.85 10.47
N ALA A 63 21.75 -15.68 10.34
CA ALA A 63 22.51 -15.05 11.42
C ALA A 63 21.62 -14.32 12.44
N VAL A 64 20.39 -13.94 12.07
CA VAL A 64 19.46 -13.17 12.93
C VAL A 64 18.24 -13.96 13.39
N ARG A 65 17.94 -15.09 12.74
CA ARG A 65 16.83 -15.96 13.09
C ARG A 65 17.03 -16.50 14.51
N ARG A 66 16.06 -16.26 15.39
CA ARG A 66 15.96 -16.95 16.68
C ARG A 66 15.34 -18.33 16.45
N ASN A 67 16.00 -19.38 16.95
CA ASN A 67 15.38 -20.70 17.04
C ASN A 67 14.40 -20.68 18.21
N VAL A 68 13.13 -20.39 17.91
CA VAL A 68 12.01 -20.50 18.85
C VAL A 68 11.25 -21.80 18.62
#